data_AF-E3ZL95-F1
#
_entry.id   AF-E3ZL95-F1
#
_cell.length_a   1.000
_cell.length_b   1.000
_cell.length_c   1.000
_cell.angle_alpha   90.00
_cell.angle_beta   90.00
_cell.angle_gamma   90.00
#
_symmetry.space_group_name_H-M   'P 1'
#
loop_
_entity.id
_entity.type
_entity.pdbx_description
1 polymer ?
#
loop_
_entity_poly.entity_id
_entity_poly.type
_entity_poly.pdbx_seq_one_letter_code
_entity_poly.pdbx_strand_id
1 'polypeptide(L)'
;MKHIHESIQTIAIEYAEKNKMEYYSLEFISAKPSTFIEGFWDVGFAIKDSEGNELDGPQLLAIDENTSEIKSIEDLIKEKLGD
;
A
#
# COMPACT_ATOMS: atom_id res chain seq x y z
N MET A 1 8.55 12.39 12.72
CA MET A 1 7.43 11.81 11.94
C MET A 1 7.38 12.25 10.48
N LYS A 2 7.68 13.51 10.11
CA LYS A 2 7.68 13.95 8.68
C LYS A 2 8.52 13.06 7.75
N HIS A 3 9.74 12.72 8.15
CA HIS A 3 10.64 11.89 7.32
C HIS A 3 10.14 10.46 7.09
N ILE A 4 9.45 9.86 8.06
CA ILE A 4 8.90 8.50 7.93
C ILE A 4 7.71 8.52 6.96
N HIS A 5 6.86 9.54 7.04
CA HIS A 5 5.73 9.65 6.11
C HIS A 5 6.20 9.84 4.65
N GLU A 6 7.20 10.70 4.43
CA GLU A 6 7.81 10.91 3.11
C GLU A 6 8.47 9.63 2.57
N SER A 7 9.10 8.81 3.42
CA SER A 7 9.66 7.52 3.00
C SER A 7 8.58 6.49 2.66
N ILE A 8 7.50 6.40 3.44
CA ILE A 8 6.39 5.47 3.18
C ILE A 8 5.69 5.83 1.87
N GLN A 9 5.42 7.11 1.62
CA GLN A 9 4.86 7.56 0.35
C GLN A 9 5.79 7.19 -0.84
N THR A 10 7.10 7.37 -0.67
CA THR A 10 8.08 7.02 -1.70
C THR A 10 8.05 5.52 -2.01
N ILE A 11 8.05 4.67 -0.98
CA ILE A 11 7.96 3.21 -1.13
C ILE A 11 6.66 2.81 -1.85
N ALA A 12 5.53 3.42 -1.48
CA ALA A 12 4.24 3.15 -2.10
C ALA A 12 4.21 3.52 -3.60
N ILE A 13 4.75 4.69 -3.95
CA ILE A 13 4.84 5.12 -5.35
C ILE A 13 5.77 4.19 -6.14
N GLU A 14 6.94 3.83 -5.60
CA GLU A 14 7.84 2.88 -6.26
C GLU A 14 7.20 1.51 -6.47
N TYR A 15 6.40 1.04 -5.51
CA TYR A 15 5.64 -0.20 -5.64
C TYR A 15 4.62 -0.10 -6.78
N ALA A 16 3.86 0.99 -6.85
CA ALA A 16 2.89 1.23 -7.91
C ALA A 16 3.54 1.23 -9.31
N GLU A 17 4.68 1.91 -9.46
CA GLU A 17 5.44 1.94 -10.73
C GLU A 17 6.00 0.56 -11.12
N LYS A 18 6.55 -0.19 -10.16
CA LYS A 18 7.08 -1.54 -10.40
C LYS A 18 6.01 -2.56 -10.80
N ASN A 19 4.78 -2.38 -10.34
CA ASN A 19 3.66 -3.29 -10.59
C ASN A 19 2.72 -2.79 -11.70
N LYS A 20 3.10 -1.74 -12.42
CA LYS A 20 2.36 -1.27 -13.59
C LYS A 20 2.36 -2.34 -14.68
N MET A 21 1.18 -2.72 -15.13
CA MET A 21 0.96 -3.74 -16.15
C MET A 21 0.29 -3.16 -17.39
N GLU A 22 0.20 -3.95 -18.47
CA GLU A 22 -0.42 -3.52 -19.73
C GLU A 22 -1.90 -3.11 -19.56
N TYR A 23 -2.63 -3.82 -18.68
CA TYR A 23 -4.08 -3.66 -18.53
C TYR A 23 -4.52 -2.87 -17.29
N TYR A 24 -3.62 -2.67 -16.33
CA TYR A 24 -3.92 -1.85 -15.16
C TYR A 24 -2.66 -1.21 -14.56
N SER A 25 -2.86 -0.11 -13.85
CA SER A 25 -1.85 0.54 -13.01
C SER A 25 -2.40 0.81 -11.61
N LEU A 26 -1.49 1.02 -10.66
CA LEU A 26 -1.83 1.49 -9.34
C LEU A 26 -1.49 2.98 -9.24
N GLU A 27 -2.35 3.77 -8.62
CA GLU A 27 -2.12 5.18 -8.32
C GLU A 27 -2.19 5.38 -6.81
N PHE A 28 -1.13 5.92 -6.21
CA PHE A 28 -1.10 6.18 -4.77
C PHE A 28 -2.18 7.21 -4.38
N ILE A 29 -3.03 6.84 -3.42
CA ILE A 29 -4.08 7.72 -2.87
C ILE A 29 -3.64 8.29 -1.52
N SER A 30 -3.25 7.41 -0.59
CA SER A 30 -3.01 7.81 0.80
C SER A 30 -2.10 6.83 1.55
N ALA A 31 -1.42 7.36 2.57
CA ALA A 31 -0.68 6.60 3.56
C ALA A 31 -1.07 7.12 4.95
N LYS A 32 -1.42 6.23 5.86
CA LYS A 32 -1.70 6.58 7.26
C LYS A 32 -1.11 5.53 8.20
N PRO A 33 -0.70 5.89 9.43
CA PRO A 33 -0.31 4.89 10.41
C PRO A 33 -1.43 3.87 10.58
N SER A 34 -1.07 2.58 10.60
CA SER A 34 -2.05 1.51 10.72
C SER A 34 -2.71 1.57 12.08
N THR A 35 -4.03 1.42 12.07
CA THR A 35 -4.82 1.29 13.32
C THR A 35 -4.89 -0.16 13.79
N PHE A 36 -4.45 -1.11 12.97
CA PHE A 36 -4.55 -2.54 13.22
C PHE A 36 -3.28 -3.11 13.85
N ILE A 37 -2.10 -2.73 13.35
CA ILE A 37 -0.79 -3.19 13.85
C ILE A 37 0.16 -2.01 14.01
N GLU A 38 0.74 -1.88 15.20
CA GLU A 38 1.78 -0.87 15.47
C GLU A 38 3.05 -1.13 14.63
N GLY A 39 3.68 -0.07 14.13
CA GLY A 39 4.85 -0.15 13.25
C GLY A 39 4.52 -0.35 11.76
N PHE A 40 3.24 -0.41 11.40
CA PHE A 40 2.80 -0.49 10.01
C PHE A 40 2.07 0.77 9.57
N TRP A 41 2.08 1.01 8.26
CA TRP A 41 1.32 2.06 7.60
C TRP A 41 0.34 1.45 6.60
N ASP A 42 -0.94 1.79 6.71
CA ASP A 42 -1.96 1.43 5.73
C ASP A 42 -1.81 2.36 4.52
N VAL A 43 -1.62 1.77 3.34
CA VAL A 43 -1.50 2.49 2.07
C VAL A 43 -2.61 2.08 1.11
N GLY A 44 -3.25 3.08 0.52
CA GLY A 44 -4.34 2.91 -0.43
C GLY A 44 -3.91 3.28 -1.85
N PHE A 45 -4.30 2.45 -2.81
CA PHE A 45 -4.08 2.65 -4.23
C PHE A 45 -5.40 2.63 -5.00
N ALA A 46 -5.58 3.57 -5.93
CA ALA A 46 -6.62 3.43 -6.95
C ALA A 46 -6.09 2.45 -8.00
N ILE A 47 -6.91 1.50 -8.40
CA ILE A 47 -6.61 0.65 -9.56
C ILE A 47 -7.13 1.40 -10.78
N LYS A 48 -6.30 1.64 -11.79
CA LYS A 48 -6.71 2.29 -13.03
C LYS A 48 -6.57 1.33 -14.20
N ASP A 49 -7.49 1.36 -15.16
CA ASP A 49 -7.34 0.64 -16.42
C ASP A 49 -6.30 1.31 -17.34
N SER A 50 -6.07 0.73 -18.53
CA SER A 50 -5.16 1.30 -19.52
C SER A 50 -5.56 2.67 -20.07
N GLU A 51 -6.82 3.08 -19.88
CA GLU A 51 -7.35 4.40 -20.26
C GLU A 51 -7.29 5.41 -19.11
N GLY A 52 -6.89 4.98 -17.91
CA GLY A 52 -6.82 5.80 -16.69
C GLY A 52 -8.14 5.86 -15.91
N ASN A 53 -9.15 5.07 -16.29
CA ASN A 53 -10.40 4.99 -15.53
C ASN A 53 -10.19 4.14 -14.28
N GLU A 54 -10.86 4.49 -13.19
CA GLU A 54 -10.78 3.70 -11.96
C GLU A 54 -11.50 2.36 -12.11
N LEU A 55 -10.78 1.28 -11.85
CA LEU A 55 -11.28 -0.07 -11.69
C LEU A 55 -11.64 -0.29 -10.22
N ASP A 56 -12.78 -0.94 -10.00
CA ASP A 56 -13.46 -1.20 -8.72
C ASP A 56 -12.59 -1.11 -7.45
N GLY A 57 -12.93 -0.15 -6.57
CA GLY A 57 -12.43 -0.03 -5.19
C GLY A 57 -10.91 0.19 -5.02
N PRO A 58 -10.47 0.86 -3.93
CA PRO A 58 -9.06 1.00 -3.67
C PRO A 58 -8.44 -0.34 -3.21
N GLN A 59 -7.26 -0.66 -3.74
CA GLN A 59 -6.42 -1.71 -3.17
C GLN A 59 -5.75 -1.20 -1.91
N LEU A 60 -5.87 -1.97 -0.82
CA LEU A 60 -5.25 -1.66 0.47
C LEU A 60 -4.10 -2.63 0.73
N LEU A 61 -2.94 -2.07 1.03
CA LEU A 61 -1.74 -2.78 1.46
C LEU A 61 -1.21 -2.14 2.74
N ALA A 62 -0.23 -2.78 3.38
CA ALA A 62 0.48 -2.19 4.49
C ALA A 62 1.98 -2.28 4.32
N ILE A 63 2.67 -1.27 4.86
CA ILE A 63 4.13 -1.12 4.79
C ILE A 63 4.68 -1.12 6.21
N ASP A 64 5.63 -2.01 6.49
CA ASP A 64 6.39 -2.01 7.74
C ASP A 64 7.35 -0.81 7.75
N GLU A 65 7.26 0.05 8.76
CA GLU A 65 8.06 1.28 8.82
C GLU A 65 9.56 1.03 9.09
N ASN A 66 9.91 -0.14 9.61
CA ASN A 66 11.29 -0.51 9.95
C ASN A 66 11.97 -1.28 8.82
N THR A 67 11.22 -2.17 8.15
CA THR A 67 11.78 -3.06 7.11
C THR A 67 11.46 -2.61 5.68
N SER A 68 10.51 -1.69 5.51
CA SER A 68 9.95 -1.30 4.20
C SER A 68 9.29 -2.47 3.44
N GLU A 69 8.99 -3.58 4.13
CA GLU A 69 8.27 -4.71 3.56
C GLU A 69 6.81 -4.33 3.29
N ILE A 70 6.29 -4.75 2.14
CA ILE A 70 4.90 -4.50 1.73
C ILE A 70 4.12 -5.81 1.84
N LYS A 71 3.01 -5.79 2.56
CA LYS A 71 2.14 -6.95 2.79
C LYS A 71 0.68 -6.64 2.43
N SER A 72 -0.08 -7.68 2.13
CA SER A 72 -1.54 -7.55 2.12
C SER A 72 -2.05 -7.36 3.55
N ILE A 73 -3.17 -6.65 3.70
CA ILE A 73 -3.80 -6.48 5.02
C ILE A 73 -4.28 -7.84 5.54
N GLU A 74 -4.73 -8.73 4.65
CA GLU A 74 -5.16 -10.09 5.00
C GLU A 74 -4.03 -10.93 5.60
N ASP A 75 -2.82 -10.86 5.04
CA ASP A 75 -1.67 -11.61 5.57
C ASP A 75 -1.27 -11.06 6.94
N LEU A 76 -1.32 -9.74 7.13
CA LEU A 76 -1.09 -9.11 8.43
C LEU A 76 -2.12 -9.50 9.47
N ILE A 77 -3.40 -9.62 9.09
CA ILE A 77 -4.46 -10.12 9.97
C ILE A 77 -4.16 -11.55 10.42
N LYS A 78 -3.76 -12.43 9.49
CA LYS A 78 -3.42 -13.83 9.81
C LYS A 78 -2.22 -13.91 10.76
N GLU A 79 -1.15 -13.16 10.49
CA GLU A 79 0.04 -13.11 11.35
C GLU A 79 -0.30 -12.62 12.76
N LYS A 80 -1.19 -11.62 12.87
CA LYS A 80 -1.61 -11.06 14.17
C LYS A 80 -2.50 -12.02 14.97
N LEU A 81 -3.36 -12.78 14.28
CA LEU A 81 -4.31 -13.71 14.91
C LEU A 81 -3.69 -15.07 15.26
N GLY A 82 -2.49 -15.38 14.74
CA GLY A 82 -1.71 -16.53 15.18
C GLY A 82 -2.25 -17.89 14.73
N ASP A 83 -2.71 -17.99 13.48
CA ASP A 83 -2.93 -19.28 12.80
C ASP A 83 -1.60 -19.90 12.31
#